data_AF-A0A378VYB2-F1
#
_entry.id   AF-A0A378VYB2-F1
#
_cell.length_a   1.000
_cell.length_b   1.000
_cell.length_c   1.000
_cell.angle_alpha   90.00
_cell.angle_beta   90.00
_cell.angle_gamma   90.00
#
_symmetry.space_group_name_H-M   'P 1'
#
loop_
_entity.id
_entity.type
_entity.pdbx_description
1 polymer ?
#
loop_
_entity_poly.entity_id
_entity_poly.type
_entity_poly.pdbx_seq_one_letter_code
_entity_poly.pdbx_strand_id
1 'polypeptide(L)'
;MFTRRMFYQRRGYVWQRANHHAPICNALERVFNGETKRLIINIPPRYSKTEIAVVNFIAWAMGRVPDCEFIHASYSAALAVNNSVQIRNLVQHEEYRAIFLIWHWQAKAAITGKQPQAA
;
A
#
# COMPACT_ATOMS: atom_id res chain seq x y z
N MET A 1 6.83 2.93 7.10
CA MET A 1 7.49 1.64 7.43
C MET A 1 7.24 0.55 6.38
N PHE A 2 6.00 0.40 5.88
CA PHE A 2 5.60 -0.60 4.87
C PHE A 2 6.44 -0.60 3.58
N THR A 3 6.54 0.56 2.91
CA THR A 3 7.23 0.72 1.61
C THR A 3 8.66 0.17 1.63
N ARG A 4 9.43 0.44 2.69
CA ARG A 4 10.82 -0.01 2.82
C ARG A 4 10.92 -1.54 2.86
N ARG A 5 10.02 -2.18 3.61
CA ARG A 5 10.03 -3.64 3.79
C ARG A 5 9.64 -4.34 2.50
N MET A 6 8.57 -3.88 1.85
CA MET A 6 8.13 -4.44 0.57
C MET A 6 9.13 -4.19 -0.57
N PHE A 7 9.81 -3.04 -0.57
CA PHE A 7 10.84 -2.74 -1.56
C PHE A 7 12.03 -3.70 -1.44
N TYR A 8 12.51 -3.94 -0.21
CA TYR A 8 13.60 -4.88 0.03
C TYR A 8 13.23 -6.30 -0.43
N GLN A 9 12.04 -6.77 -0.07
CA GLN A 9 11.61 -8.13 -0.40
C GLN A 9 11.35 -8.32 -1.90
N ARG A 10 10.89 -7.29 -2.61
CA ARG A 10 10.64 -7.38 -4.07
C ARG A 10 11.89 -7.21 -4.92
N ARG A 11 12.83 -6.36 -4.51
CA ARG A 11 13.98 -5.94 -5.35
C ARG A 11 15.31 -6.48 -4.86
N GLY A 12 15.41 -6.98 -3.63
CA GLY A 12 16.66 -7.46 -3.02
C GLY A 12 17.65 -6.35 -2.63
N TYR A 13 17.29 -5.08 -2.83
CA TYR A 13 18.14 -3.93 -2.49
C TYR A 13 17.54 -3.11 -1.37
N VAL A 14 18.40 -2.54 -0.53
CA VAL A 14 17.97 -1.63 0.54
C VAL A 14 17.50 -0.32 -0.08
N TRP A 15 16.23 0.00 0.16
CA TRP A 15 15.66 1.28 -0.26
C TRP A 15 16.37 2.45 0.44
N GLN A 16 17.06 3.28 -0.34
CA GLN A 16 17.72 4.47 0.19
C GLN A 16 16.70 5.55 0.53
N ARG A 17 16.70 6.00 1.79
CA ARG A 17 15.81 7.06 2.23
C ARG A 17 16.34 8.40 1.75
N ALA A 18 15.49 9.12 1.03
CA ALA A 18 15.68 10.52 0.72
C ALA A 18 14.70 11.38 1.54
N ASN A 19 15.07 12.63 1.80
CA ASN A 19 14.30 13.54 2.65
C ASN A 19 12.87 13.78 2.13
N HIS A 20 12.65 13.70 0.82
CA HIS A 20 11.35 13.88 0.20
C HIS A 20 10.40 12.68 0.38
N HIS A 21 10.90 11.50 0.76
CA HIS A 21 10.01 10.34 0.95
C HIS A 21 9.09 10.50 2.16
N ALA A 22 9.59 11.09 3.26
CA ALA A 22 8.81 11.32 4.47
C ALA A 22 7.57 12.22 4.25
N PRO A 23 7.69 13.42 3.64
CA PRO A 23 6.53 14.27 3.38
C PRO A 23 5.55 13.67 2.38
N ILE A 24 6.01 12.86 1.41
CA ILE A 24 5.11 12.13 0.50
C ILE A 24 4.26 11.13 1.27
N CYS A 25 4.89 10.30 2.11
CA CYS A 25 4.16 9.31 2.91
C CYS A 25 3.16 9.99 3.85
N ASN A 26 3.56 11.09 4.51
CA ASN A 26 2.65 11.84 5.39
C ASN A 26 1.47 12.42 4.58
N ALA A 27 1.72 13.05 3.43
CA ALA A 27 0.65 13.56 2.58
C ALA A 27 -0.32 12.46 2.12
N LEU A 28 0.19 11.27 1.79
CA LEU A 28 -0.63 10.11 1.43
C LEU A 28 -1.44 9.56 2.61
N GLU A 29 -0.86 9.53 3.82
CA GLU A 29 -1.59 9.15 5.05
C GLU A 29 -2.75 10.12 5.32
N ARG A 30 -2.55 11.43 5.12
CA ARG A 30 -3.62 12.44 5.23
C ARG A 30 -4.73 12.24 4.19
N VAL A 31 -4.39 11.76 2.99
CA VAL A 31 -5.39 11.39 1.97
C VAL A 31 -6.20 10.17 2.43
N PHE A 32 -5.51 9.15 2.97
CA PHE A 32 -6.16 7.95 3.49
C PHE A 32 -7.10 8.26 4.67
N ASN A 33 -6.72 9.17 5.55
CA ASN A 33 -7.56 9.63 6.68
C ASN A 33 -8.74 10.53 6.23
N GLY A 34 -8.81 10.93 4.96
CA GLY A 34 -9.84 11.84 4.45
C GLY A 34 -9.60 13.32 4.77
N GLU A 35 -8.49 13.67 5.44
CA GLU A 35 -8.10 15.06 5.71
C GLU A 35 -7.77 15.83 4.43
N THR A 36 -7.23 15.14 3.43
CA THR A 36 -6.86 15.71 2.13
C THR A 36 -7.61 15.01 1.01
N LYS A 37 -8.60 15.67 0.41
CA LYS A 37 -9.42 15.10 -0.68
C LYS A 37 -8.73 15.16 -2.04
N ARG A 38 -7.84 16.13 -2.25
CA ARG A 38 -7.15 16.36 -3.53
C ARG A 38 -5.68 16.61 -3.25
N LEU A 39 -4.82 15.68 -3.67
CA LEU A 39 -3.38 15.75 -3.50
C LEU A 39 -2.70 15.75 -4.86
N ILE A 40 -1.87 16.76 -5.11
CA ILE A 40 -0.95 16.80 -6.25
C ILE A 40 0.46 16.71 -5.69
N ILE A 41 1.22 15.73 -6.16
CA ILE A 41 2.64 15.60 -5.85
C ILE A 41 3.36 16.01 -7.14
N ASN A 42 4.35 16.89 -7.09
CA ASN A 42 5.18 17.24 -8.26
C ASN A 42 6.65 16.95 -7.96
N ILE A 43 7.19 15.90 -8.58
CA ILE A 43 8.57 15.41 -8.34
C ILE A 43 9.12 14.87 -9.66
N PRO A 44 10.41 15.09 -9.97
CA PRO A 44 11.07 14.55 -11.16
C PRO A 44 10.98 13.01 -11.31
N PRO A 45 11.17 12.49 -12.53
CA PRO A 45 11.16 11.06 -12.80
C PRO A 45 12.32 10.34 -12.10
N ARG A 46 12.12 9.06 -11.76
CA ARG A 46 13.07 8.17 -11.03
C ARG A 46 13.25 8.45 -9.52
N TYR A 47 12.42 9.30 -8.93
CA TYR A 47 12.43 9.58 -7.47
C TYR A 47 11.43 8.70 -6.71
N SER A 48 11.26 7.44 -7.13
CA SER A 48 10.36 6.44 -6.49
C SER A 48 8.89 6.87 -6.36
N LYS A 49 8.46 7.96 -7.01
CA LYS A 49 7.13 8.54 -6.86
C LYS A 49 6.01 7.54 -7.17
N THR A 50 6.06 6.89 -8.33
CA THR A 50 5.06 5.88 -8.73
C THR A 50 5.08 4.68 -7.81
N GLU A 51 6.28 4.24 -7.42
CA GLU A 51 6.45 3.11 -6.49
C GLU A 51 5.80 3.41 -5.13
N ILE A 52 5.95 4.61 -4.58
CA ILE A 52 5.37 5.01 -3.30
C ILE A 52 3.87 5.28 -3.44
N ALA A 53 3.47 6.18 -4.34
CA ALA A 53 2.12 6.74 -4.40
C ALA A 53 1.09 5.86 -5.11
N VAL A 54 1.55 4.93 -5.96
CA VAL A 54 0.67 3.99 -6.67
C VAL A 54 0.83 2.61 -6.07
N VAL A 55 1.97 1.97 -6.28
CA VAL A 55 2.12 0.53 -6.00
C VAL A 55 2.02 0.24 -4.50
N ASN A 56 2.86 0.91 -3.69
CA ASN A 56 2.89 0.67 -2.25
C ASN A 56 1.68 1.28 -1.53
N PHE A 57 1.22 2.47 -1.93
CA PHE A 57 0.09 3.12 -1.28
C PHE A 57 -1.21 2.34 -1.46
N ILE A 58 -1.53 1.92 -2.70
CA ILE A 58 -2.77 1.15 -2.98
C ILE A 58 -2.74 -0.17 -2.22
N ALA A 59 -1.63 -0.90 -2.27
CA ALA A 59 -1.51 -2.15 -1.54
C ALA A 59 -1.60 -1.94 -0.02
N TRP A 60 -0.95 -0.92 0.53
CA TRP A 60 -1.03 -0.62 1.96
C TRP A 60 -2.45 -0.27 2.40
N ALA A 61 -3.17 0.51 1.60
CA ALA A 61 -4.55 0.87 1.87
C ALA A 61 -5.47 -0.35 1.83
N MET A 62 -5.32 -1.23 0.82
CA MET A 62 -6.04 -2.51 0.74
C MET A 62 -5.78 -3.42 1.95
N GLY A 63 -4.59 -3.37 2.52
CA GLY A 63 -4.23 -4.15 3.71
C GLY A 63 -4.89 -3.64 4.99
N ARG A 64 -5.24 -2.35 5.04
CA ARG A 64 -5.95 -1.74 6.18
C ARG A 64 -7.46 -1.76 6.03
N VAL A 65 -7.96 -1.51 4.83
CA VAL A 65 -9.39 -1.46 4.51
C VAL A 65 -9.61 -2.34 3.28
N PRO A 66 -10.00 -3.62 3.46
CA PRO A 66 -10.19 -4.53 2.35
C PRO A 66 -11.27 -4.08 1.35
N ASP A 67 -12.25 -3.30 1.82
CA ASP A 67 -13.36 -2.78 1.01
C ASP A 67 -13.01 -1.50 0.23
N CYS A 68 -11.74 -1.05 0.25
CA CYS A 68 -11.35 0.15 -0.48
C CYS A 68 -11.28 -0.08 -2.00
N GLU A 69 -11.75 0.90 -2.77
CA GLU A 69 -11.69 0.88 -4.24
C GLU A 69 -10.70 1.93 -4.76
N PHE A 70 -9.89 1.56 -5.75
CA PHE A 70 -8.88 2.43 -6.35
C PHE A 70 -8.99 2.42 -7.87
N ILE A 71 -8.96 3.62 -8.47
CA ILE A 71 -8.84 3.80 -9.91
C ILE A 71 -7.47 4.40 -10.20
N HIS A 72 -6.64 3.67 -10.95
CA HIS A 72 -5.33 4.13 -11.40
C HIS A 72 -5.35 4.38 -12.91
N ALA A 73 -5.08 5.63 -13.30
CA ALA A 73 -4.92 6.04 -14.70
C ALA A 73 -3.47 6.44 -14.97
N SER A 74 -2.97 6.10 -16.16
CA SER A 74 -1.61 6.41 -16.60
C SER A 74 -1.59 6.75 -18.09
N TYR A 75 -0.51 7.38 -18.53
CA TYR A 75 -0.32 7.84 -19.92
C TYR A 75 -0.51 6.72 -20.96
N SER A 76 -0.09 5.49 -20.66
CA SER A 76 -0.28 4.34 -21.54
C SER A 76 -0.97 3.17 -20.83
N ALA A 77 -1.79 2.43 -21.58
CA ALA A 77 -2.47 1.24 -21.09
C ALA A 77 -1.49 0.18 -20.58
N ALA A 78 -0.38 -0.04 -21.30
CA ALA A 78 0.65 -0.99 -20.90
C ALA A 78 1.28 -0.63 -19.53
N LEU A 79 1.54 0.66 -19.28
CA LEU A 79 2.10 1.12 -18.01
C LEU A 79 1.07 1.01 -16.87
N ALA A 80 -0.20 1.31 -17.14
CA ALA A 80 -1.27 1.13 -16.18
C ALA A 80 -1.42 -0.35 -15.76
N VAL A 81 -1.47 -1.26 -16.74
CA VAL A 81 -1.55 -2.70 -16.51
C VAL A 81 -0.34 -3.21 -15.73
N ASN A 82 0.87 -2.77 -16.07
CA ASN A 82 2.08 -3.16 -15.35
C ASN A 82 2.00 -2.78 -13.87
N ASN A 83 1.59 -1.55 -13.55
CA ASN A 83 1.43 -1.12 -12.16
C ASN A 83 0.36 -1.94 -11.42
N SER A 84 -0.78 -2.23 -12.07
CA SER A 84 -1.84 -3.06 -11.48
C SER A 84 -1.37 -4.48 -11.17
N VAL A 85 -0.61 -5.09 -12.08
CA VAL A 85 0.01 -6.41 -11.85
C VAL A 85 1.00 -6.35 -10.70
N GLN A 86 1.82 -5.30 -10.62
CA GLN A 86 2.75 -5.11 -9.50
C GLN A 86 2.04 -4.99 -8.15
N ILE A 87 0.93 -4.24 -8.08
CA ILE A 87 0.10 -4.13 -6.87
C ILE A 87 -0.43 -5.51 -6.47
N ARG A 88 -1.01 -6.24 -7.43
CA ARG A 88 -1.55 -7.59 -7.17
C ARG A 88 -0.47 -8.53 -6.64
N ASN A 89 0.69 -8.57 -7.28
CA ASN A 89 1.80 -9.41 -6.85
C ASN A 89 2.28 -9.02 -5.45
N LEU A 90 2.27 -7.73 -5.13
CA LEU A 90 2.66 -7.22 -3.82
C LEU A 90 1.67 -7.67 -2.74
N VAL A 91 0.35 -7.58 -2.99
CA VAL A 91 -0.70 -8.04 -2.06
C VAL A 91 -0.67 -9.56 -1.87
N GLN A 92 -0.31 -10.32 -2.90
CA GLN A 92 -0.19 -11.78 -2.83
C GLN A 92 1.10 -12.27 -2.14
N HIS A 93 2.07 -11.38 -1.90
CA HIS A 93 3.37 -11.72 -1.32
C HIS A 93 3.23 -12.22 0.14
N GLU A 94 4.05 -13.19 0.54
CA GLU A 94 4.03 -13.75 1.90
C GLU A 94 4.32 -12.71 2.99
N GLU A 95 5.23 -11.78 2.74
CA GLU A 95 5.53 -10.68 3.66
C GLU A 95 4.37 -9.68 3.80
N TYR A 96 3.59 -9.46 2.73
CA TYR A 96 2.39 -8.64 2.82
C TYR A 96 1.39 -9.29 3.78
N ARG A 97 1.20 -10.60 3.61
CA ARG A 97 0.46 -11.44 4.52
C ARG A 97 1.02 -11.32 5.94
N ALA A 98 2.32 -11.46 6.18
CA ALA A 98 2.90 -11.30 7.51
C ALA A 98 2.65 -9.92 8.16
N ILE A 99 2.61 -8.85 7.37
CA ILE A 99 2.33 -7.49 7.85
C ILE A 99 0.86 -7.30 8.22
N PHE A 100 -0.07 -7.93 7.48
CA PHE A 100 -1.52 -7.71 7.63
C PHE A 100 -2.31 -8.93 8.16
N LEU A 101 -1.69 -10.10 8.40
CA LEU A 101 -2.37 -11.35 8.80
C LEU A 101 -3.08 -11.24 10.15
N ILE A 102 -2.65 -10.31 11.00
CA ILE A 102 -3.27 -10.09 12.32
C ILE A 102 -4.73 -9.61 12.16
N TRP A 103 -5.09 -9.00 11.02
CA TRP A 103 -6.42 -8.40 10.82
C TRP A 103 -7.49 -9.37 10.33
N HIS A 104 -7.12 -10.47 9.65
CA HIS A 104 -8.11 -11.42 9.12
C HIS A 104 -8.80 -12.22 10.24
N TRP A 105 -8.10 -12.44 11.37
CA TRP A 105 -8.68 -13.08 12.55
C TRP A 105 -9.55 -12.11 13.36
N GLN A 106 -9.17 -10.84 13.48
CA GLN A 106 -9.91 -9.85 14.27
C GLN A 106 -11.13 -9.28 13.53
N ALA A 107 -11.06 -9.06 12.22
CA ALA A 107 -12.21 -8.59 11.44
C ALA A 107 -13.34 -9.62 11.39
N LYS A 108 -13.02 -10.93 11.26
CA LYS A 108 -14.03 -11.99 11.40
C LYS A 108 -14.59 -12.05 12.82
N ALA A 109 -13.80 -11.84 13.86
CA ALA A 109 -14.27 -11.86 15.25
C ALA A 109 -15.17 -10.65 15.61
N ALA A 110 -14.99 -9.50 14.96
CA ALA A 110 -15.84 -8.32 15.18
C ALA A 110 -17.19 -8.41 14.45
N ILE A 111 -17.22 -9.03 13.26
CA ILE A 111 -18.45 -9.20 12.45
C ILE A 111 -19.23 -10.44 12.90
N THR A 112 -18.54 -11.46 13.43
CA THR A 112 -19.13 -12.69 13.97
C THR A 112 -19.08 -12.58 15.49
N GLY A 113 -20.14 -12.10 16.14
CA GLY A 113 -20.24 -12.00 17.61
C GLY A 113 -20.21 -13.36 18.32
N LYS A 114 -19.16 -14.17 18.14
CA LYS A 114 -18.88 -15.39 18.87
C LYS A 114 -17.50 -15.27 19.49
N GLN A 115 -17.50 -15.11 20.81
CA GLN A 115 -16.32 -15.26 21.65
C GLN A 115 -15.62 -16.60 21.34
N PRO A 116 -14.27 -16.65 21.31
CA PRO A 116 -13.57 -17.90 21.15
C PRO A 116 -13.78 -18.74 22.41
N GLN A 117 -14.49 -19.86 22.24
CA GLN A 117 -14.63 -20.87 23.29
C GLN A 117 -13.29 -21.61 23.42
N ALA A 118 -12.70 -21.48 24.61
CA ALA A 118 -11.49 -22.16 25.02
C ALA A 118 -11.66 -23.69 24.95
N ALA A 119 -10.62 -24.35 24.46
CA ALA A 119 -10.32 -25.75 24.71
C ALA A 119 -8.80 -25.85 24.99
#